data_AF-A0A2H8TV92-F1
#
_entry.id   AF-A0A2H8TV92-F1
#
_cell.length_a   1.000
_cell.length_b   1.000
_cell.length_c   1.000
_cell.angle_alpha   90.00
_cell.angle_beta   90.00
_cell.angle_gamma   90.00
#
_symmetry.space_group_name_H-M   'P 1'
#
loop_
_entity.id
_entity.type
_entity.pdbx_description
1 polymer ?
#
loop_
_entity_poly.entity_id
_entity_poly.type
_entity_poly.pdbx_seq_one_letter_code
_entity_poly.pdbx_strand_id
1 'polypeptide(L)'
;MTLLKARREEKREREEEKEKQLKKDMEKKGDDDDEETSDKQNDQNQSKLKASDIYSDDSNSSDSDTSNSVKKSNRHFFDSDSDTNEKKVHYITKREELNKIRLSRFKMEKFVHLPTFEKTVIGCFVRIGIGNYNGVPVYRVAEICDVCETAKVYQLGSTRTNKGLRLKHGTNEKVFRLEFISNQEFTESEFVKWKELCNTNRIPLPTLDELEIKVKDIKAALAYQFKEEDVEQIVREKERFKTNPHNYAMKKTSLMKDRDDAQALGKVEEVLRIEQQLSDLEERANHLDKMRTSTISSISYINDRNRKRNVEEAEKAILEELKANKGKKIDDPFTRRSTKPCMKFRAKTNSAVDGSMASEVEESKTDAEINDIKNDSSSSKSNVMKGDDLYAVHDFDIDLNIQLPI
;
A
#
# COMPACT_ATOMS: atom_id res chain seq x y z
N MET A 1 43.95 -32.60 34.78
CA MET A 1 43.27 -33.17 33.59
C MET A 1 41.84 -32.66 33.39
N THR A 2 41.00 -32.60 34.41
CA THR A 2 39.56 -32.22 34.30
C THR A 2 39.32 -30.77 33.82
N LEU A 3 40.00 -29.78 34.39
CA LEU A 3 39.82 -28.35 34.05
C LEU A 3 40.09 -28.00 32.58
N LEU A 4 41.07 -28.67 31.95
CA LEU A 4 41.39 -28.48 30.52
C LEU A 4 40.34 -29.09 29.59
N LYS A 5 39.57 -30.09 30.05
CA LYS A 5 38.45 -30.65 29.30
C LYS A 5 37.25 -29.71 29.36
N ALA A 6 36.89 -29.24 30.55
CA ALA A 6 35.81 -28.27 30.75
C ALA A 6 36.00 -26.99 29.90
N ARG A 7 37.22 -26.41 29.89
CA ARG A 7 37.52 -25.22 29.08
C ARG A 7 37.47 -25.45 27.55
N ARG A 8 37.64 -26.70 27.09
CA ARG A 8 37.44 -27.06 25.68
C ARG A 8 35.97 -27.29 25.34
N GLU A 9 35.21 -27.85 26.29
CA GLU A 9 33.75 -28.04 26.20
C GLU A 9 33.03 -26.69 26.10
N GLU A 10 33.31 -25.76 27.02
CA GLU A 10 32.74 -24.39 27.05
C GLU A 10 33.07 -23.59 25.78
N LYS A 11 34.29 -23.73 25.23
CA LYS A 11 34.67 -23.07 23.97
C LYS A 11 33.90 -23.64 22.78
N ARG A 12 33.66 -24.96 22.76
CA ARG A 12 32.89 -25.63 21.70
C ARG A 12 31.41 -25.23 21.77
N GLU A 13 30.80 -25.22 22.95
CA GLU A 13 29.41 -24.74 23.13
C GLU A 13 29.25 -23.29 22.67
N ARG A 14 30.19 -22.39 23.04
CA ARG A 14 30.16 -20.98 22.60
C ARG A 14 30.40 -20.80 21.09
N GLU A 15 31.04 -21.74 20.42
CA GLU A 15 31.20 -21.74 18.95
C GLU A 15 29.94 -22.29 18.27
N GLU A 16 29.37 -23.39 18.76
CA GLU A 16 28.09 -23.96 18.28
C GLU A 16 26.89 -22.99 18.47
N GLU A 17 26.86 -22.23 19.57
CA GLU A 17 25.82 -21.23 19.83
C GLU A 17 25.90 -20.03 18.87
N LYS A 18 27.12 -19.58 18.55
CA LYS A 18 27.36 -18.53 17.54
C LYS A 18 27.00 -19.00 16.14
N GLU A 19 27.31 -20.24 15.78
CA GLU A 19 26.95 -20.82 14.48
C GLU A 19 25.42 -20.94 14.33
N LYS A 20 24.71 -21.32 15.41
CA LYS A 20 23.23 -21.29 15.45
C LYS A 20 22.65 -19.89 15.30
N GLN A 21 23.24 -18.87 15.92
CA GLN A 21 22.80 -17.47 15.75
C GLN A 21 23.01 -17.00 14.31
N LEU A 22 24.21 -17.19 13.74
CA LEU A 22 24.51 -16.84 12.35
C LEU A 22 23.58 -17.53 11.34
N LYS A 23 23.25 -18.81 11.56
CA LYS A 23 22.33 -19.54 10.69
C LYS A 23 20.90 -19.01 10.77
N LYS A 24 20.45 -18.62 11.97
CA LYS A 24 19.12 -18.03 12.19
C LYS A 24 19.01 -16.62 11.57
N ASP A 25 20.08 -15.83 11.61
CA ASP A 25 20.14 -14.52 10.95
C ASP A 25 20.19 -14.64 9.41
N MET A 26 20.78 -15.73 8.87
CA MET A 26 20.72 -16.03 7.43
C MET A 26 19.34 -16.51 6.99
N GLU A 27 18.67 -17.39 7.74
CA GLU A 27 17.28 -17.81 7.44
C GLU A 27 16.34 -16.59 7.46
N LYS A 28 16.49 -15.70 8.45
CA LYS A 28 15.64 -14.50 8.56
C LYS A 28 15.83 -13.51 7.42
N LYS A 29 17.02 -13.45 6.81
CA LYS A 29 17.27 -12.65 5.59
C LYS A 29 16.75 -13.31 4.31
N GLY A 30 16.49 -14.62 4.32
CA GLY A 30 15.90 -15.32 3.18
C GLY A 30 14.41 -15.03 3.03
N ASP A 31 13.66 -15.04 4.14
CA ASP A 31 12.22 -14.73 4.13
C ASP A 31 11.91 -13.28 3.72
N ASP A 32 12.75 -12.31 4.12
CA ASP A 32 12.54 -10.88 3.81
C ASP A 32 12.71 -10.56 2.29
N ASP A 33 13.53 -11.30 1.55
CA ASP A 33 13.75 -11.09 0.09
C ASP A 33 12.68 -11.77 -0.80
N ASP A 34 11.98 -12.81 -0.31
CA ASP A 34 10.97 -13.55 -1.08
C ASP A 34 9.57 -12.90 -1.02
N GLU A 35 9.24 -12.09 -0.01
CA GLU A 35 7.98 -11.31 0.00
C GLU A 35 8.02 -10.08 -0.94
N GLU A 36 9.17 -9.45 -1.21
CA GLU A 36 9.25 -8.22 -2.03
C GLU A 36 9.22 -8.44 -3.56
N THR A 37 9.36 -9.68 -4.06
CA THR A 37 9.55 -9.94 -5.51
C THR A 37 8.32 -10.46 -6.27
N SER A 38 7.18 -10.65 -5.60
CA SER A 38 6.02 -11.32 -6.19
C SER A 38 5.14 -10.48 -7.15
N ASP A 39 5.30 -9.15 -7.20
CA ASP A 39 4.27 -8.24 -7.76
C ASP A 39 4.70 -7.43 -9.01
N LYS A 40 5.76 -7.82 -9.73
CA LYS A 40 6.22 -7.14 -10.97
C LYS A 40 6.64 -8.09 -12.09
N GLN A 41 5.66 -8.77 -12.70
CA GLN A 41 5.82 -9.44 -14.00
C GLN A 41 4.91 -8.84 -15.09
N ASN A 42 5.35 -7.73 -15.71
CA ASN A 42 5.42 -7.68 -17.17
C ASN A 42 6.24 -6.48 -17.69
N ASP A 43 6.83 -6.71 -18.86
CA ASP A 43 7.44 -5.75 -19.79
C ASP A 43 8.95 -5.44 -19.66
N GLN A 44 9.78 -6.42 -20.04
CA GLN A 44 11.11 -6.17 -20.61
C GLN A 44 11.42 -7.11 -21.78
N ASN A 45 11.20 -6.63 -22.99
CA ASN A 45 11.64 -7.32 -24.21
C ASN A 45 13.10 -6.93 -24.53
N GLN A 46 14.06 -7.70 -24.02
CA GLN A 46 15.49 -7.47 -24.32
C GLN A 46 15.85 -7.90 -25.75
N SER A 47 16.57 -7.04 -26.47
CA SER A 47 17.44 -7.47 -27.58
C SER A 47 18.90 -7.11 -27.27
N LYS A 48 19.80 -8.07 -27.52
CA LYS A 48 21.16 -8.08 -26.96
C LYS A 48 22.15 -7.36 -27.88
N LEU A 49 22.95 -6.47 -27.31
CA LEU A 49 24.13 -5.88 -27.95
C LEU A 49 25.19 -6.96 -28.22
N LYS A 50 25.92 -6.84 -29.33
CA LYS A 50 27.07 -7.69 -29.69
C LYS A 50 28.32 -6.84 -29.92
N ALA A 51 29.48 -7.42 -29.61
CA ALA A 51 30.76 -6.73 -29.68
C ALA A 51 31.35 -6.74 -31.09
N SER A 52 31.09 -5.68 -31.87
CA SER A 52 31.72 -5.43 -33.18
C SER A 52 32.18 -3.99 -33.40
N ASP A 53 31.74 -3.02 -32.59
CA ASP A 53 31.99 -1.59 -32.83
C ASP A 53 33.28 -1.08 -32.15
N ILE A 54 34.28 -1.96 -32.03
CA ILE A 54 35.62 -1.63 -31.53
C ILE A 54 36.59 -1.91 -32.68
N TYR A 55 37.24 -0.84 -33.17
CA TYR A 55 38.07 -0.73 -34.38
C TYR A 55 37.33 -0.55 -35.72
N SER A 56 37.25 0.71 -36.16
CA SER A 56 37.66 1.08 -37.51
C SER A 56 38.26 2.49 -37.47
N ASP A 57 39.39 2.63 -38.16
CA ASP A 57 40.30 3.78 -38.18
C ASP A 57 40.32 4.38 -39.60
N ASP A 58 40.95 5.56 -39.70
CA ASP A 58 41.52 6.20 -40.89
C ASP A 58 40.65 7.11 -41.79
N SER A 59 41.16 8.34 -41.89
CA SER A 59 41.17 9.32 -42.99
C SER A 59 39.93 9.61 -43.86
N ASN A 60 39.52 10.89 -43.88
CA ASN A 60 40.11 11.79 -44.89
C ASN A 60 40.03 13.28 -44.48
N SER A 61 41.09 14.04 -44.76
CA SER A 61 41.15 15.50 -44.64
C SER A 61 41.45 16.09 -46.02
N SER A 62 40.80 17.20 -46.38
CA SER A 62 41.39 18.16 -47.31
C SER A 62 40.84 19.56 -47.10
N ASP A 63 41.76 20.49 -47.23
CA ASP A 63 41.71 21.89 -46.87
C ASP A 63 41.89 22.75 -48.14
N SER A 64 41.26 23.92 -48.21
CA SER A 64 41.84 25.08 -48.92
C SER A 64 41.03 26.36 -48.69
N ASP A 65 41.72 27.36 -48.15
CA ASP A 65 41.39 28.79 -48.31
C ASP A 65 41.29 29.21 -49.79
N THR A 66 40.58 30.31 -50.07
CA THR A 66 41.15 31.51 -50.74
C THR A 66 40.16 32.69 -50.74
N SER A 67 40.71 33.90 -50.65
CA SER A 67 40.04 35.17 -50.34
C SER A 67 39.49 35.99 -51.53
N ASN A 68 38.52 36.86 -51.20
CA ASN A 68 38.31 38.24 -51.71
C ASN A 68 37.93 38.50 -53.19
N SER A 69 36.79 39.17 -53.40
CA SER A 69 36.69 40.33 -54.32
C SER A 69 35.48 41.23 -54.00
N VAL A 70 35.66 42.53 -54.21
CA VAL A 70 34.71 43.62 -53.87
C VAL A 70 33.81 43.97 -55.07
N LYS A 71 32.51 44.30 -54.84
CA LYS A 71 31.78 45.41 -55.54
C LYS A 71 30.34 45.70 -55.02
N LYS A 72 30.26 46.76 -54.20
CA LYS A 72 29.38 47.95 -54.28
C LYS A 72 27.87 47.86 -54.66
N SER A 73 27.07 48.62 -53.91
CA SER A 73 25.67 49.07 -54.14
C SER A 73 24.57 47.97 -54.14
N ASN A 74 23.34 48.21 -53.65
CA ASN A 74 22.67 49.50 -53.45
C ASN A 74 21.89 49.61 -52.12
N ARG A 75 21.70 50.83 -51.62
CA ARG A 75 20.95 51.14 -50.39
C ARG A 75 19.45 51.19 -50.71
N HIS A 76 18.64 50.30 -50.13
CA HIS A 76 17.19 50.48 -50.06
C HIS A 76 16.71 50.43 -48.62
N PHE A 77 16.07 51.52 -48.23
CA PHE A 77 15.36 51.71 -46.98
C PHE A 77 14.01 51.00 -47.13
N PHE A 78 13.86 49.80 -46.57
CA PHE A 78 12.54 49.21 -46.35
C PHE A 78 12.18 49.46 -44.89
N ASP A 79 11.39 50.52 -44.72
CA ASP A 79 10.66 50.83 -43.50
C ASP A 79 9.66 49.69 -43.28
N SER A 80 10.10 48.64 -42.59
CA SER A 80 9.22 47.55 -42.20
C SER A 80 8.44 48.03 -40.99
N ASP A 81 7.34 48.73 -41.28
CA ASP A 81 6.31 49.09 -40.31
C ASP A 81 6.16 47.93 -39.32
N SER A 82 6.51 48.21 -38.06
CA SER A 82 6.21 47.29 -36.98
C SER A 82 4.71 47.42 -36.75
N ASP A 83 3.97 46.68 -37.57
CA ASP A 83 2.54 46.43 -37.42
C ASP A 83 2.37 45.75 -36.07
N THR A 84 2.25 46.60 -35.04
CA THR A 84 1.86 46.22 -33.69
C THR A 84 0.49 45.58 -33.85
N ASN A 85 0.52 44.26 -33.97
CA ASN A 85 -0.65 43.41 -33.95
C ASN A 85 -1.26 43.58 -32.56
N GLU A 86 -2.10 44.61 -32.43
CA GLU A 86 -3.06 44.76 -31.36
C GLU A 86 -3.94 43.52 -31.43
N LYS A 87 -3.52 42.48 -30.69
CA LYS A 87 -4.28 41.24 -30.53
C LYS A 87 -5.62 41.65 -29.95
N LYS A 88 -6.62 41.78 -30.83
CA LYS A 88 -7.97 42.23 -30.46
C LYS A 88 -8.47 41.35 -29.33
N VAL A 89 -8.46 41.91 -28.12
CA VAL A 89 -8.69 41.20 -26.87
C VAL A 89 -10.01 40.47 -26.97
N HIS A 90 -9.93 39.16 -27.24
CA HIS A 90 -11.12 38.33 -27.38
C HIS A 90 -11.61 37.98 -25.98
N TYR A 91 -12.84 38.38 -25.72
CA TYR A 91 -13.55 38.07 -24.48
C TYR A 91 -14.26 36.72 -24.60
N ILE A 92 -14.27 35.96 -23.50
CA ILE A 92 -14.95 34.66 -23.44
C ILE A 92 -16.41 34.81 -23.90
N THR A 93 -16.76 34.07 -24.95
CA THR A 93 -18.09 34.15 -25.57
C THR A 93 -18.85 32.83 -25.43
N LYS A 94 -18.15 31.70 -25.28
CA LYS A 94 -18.73 30.36 -25.20
C LYS A 94 -18.69 29.77 -23.78
N ARG A 95 -19.68 28.96 -23.43
CA ARG A 95 -19.68 28.21 -22.15
C ARG A 95 -18.53 27.21 -22.03
N GLU A 96 -18.10 26.64 -23.16
CA GLU A 96 -17.04 25.65 -23.25
C GLU A 96 -15.68 26.22 -22.87
N GLU A 97 -15.43 27.49 -23.20
CA GLU A 97 -14.23 28.23 -22.80
C GLU A 97 -14.19 28.34 -21.27
N LEU A 98 -15.27 28.82 -20.66
CA LEU A 98 -15.37 28.93 -19.19
C LEU A 98 -15.27 27.57 -18.47
N ASN A 99 -15.80 26.49 -19.08
CA ASN A 99 -15.66 25.13 -18.54
C ASN A 99 -14.20 24.62 -18.53
N LYS A 100 -13.28 25.15 -19.35
CA LYS A 100 -11.85 24.75 -19.32
C LYS A 100 -11.15 25.22 -18.05
N ILE A 101 -11.45 26.44 -17.60
CA ILE A 101 -10.94 27.05 -16.34
C ILE A 101 -11.83 26.73 -15.12
N ARG A 102 -12.76 25.79 -15.27
CA ARG A 102 -13.59 25.29 -14.17
C ARG A 102 -12.80 24.35 -13.27
N LEU A 103 -12.84 24.63 -11.98
CA LEU A 103 -12.38 23.73 -10.93
C LEU A 103 -13.55 22.91 -10.38
N SER A 104 -13.44 21.58 -10.49
CA SER A 104 -14.36 20.62 -9.86
C SER A 104 -13.89 20.32 -8.44
N ARG A 105 -14.81 19.87 -7.56
CA ARG A 105 -14.47 19.44 -6.19
C ARG A 105 -13.36 18.37 -6.18
N PHE A 106 -13.34 17.45 -7.16
CA PHE A 106 -12.27 16.47 -7.32
C PHE A 106 -10.89 17.08 -7.65
N LYS A 107 -10.82 18.13 -8.49
CA LYS A 107 -9.56 18.88 -8.70
C LYS A 107 -9.15 19.60 -7.41
N MET A 108 -10.11 20.25 -6.75
CA MET A 108 -9.87 20.97 -5.49
C MET A 108 -9.29 20.04 -4.41
N GLU A 109 -9.86 18.85 -4.21
CA GLU A 109 -9.37 17.85 -3.24
C GLU A 109 -7.89 17.48 -3.47
N LYS A 110 -7.46 17.32 -4.72
CA LYS A 110 -6.04 17.09 -5.05
C LYS A 110 -5.18 18.32 -4.81
N PHE A 111 -5.71 19.52 -5.10
CA PHE A 111 -4.95 20.77 -5.04
C PHE A 111 -4.86 21.39 -3.63
N VAL A 112 -5.74 21.06 -2.66
CA VAL A 112 -5.78 21.69 -1.32
C VAL A 112 -4.43 21.76 -0.61
N HIS A 113 -3.59 20.74 -0.79
CA HIS A 113 -2.29 20.62 -0.12
C HIS A 113 -1.10 21.02 -1.02
N LEU A 114 -1.33 21.49 -2.25
CA LEU A 114 -0.22 21.98 -3.10
C LEU A 114 0.30 23.33 -2.58
N PRO A 115 1.62 23.57 -2.55
CA PRO A 115 2.19 24.87 -2.21
C PRO A 115 1.73 25.99 -3.16
N THR A 116 1.50 25.66 -4.43
CA THR A 116 1.03 26.59 -5.46
C THR A 116 -0.48 26.80 -5.48
N PHE A 117 -1.23 26.16 -4.57
CA PHE A 117 -2.71 26.13 -4.55
C PHE A 117 -3.33 27.50 -4.81
N GLU A 118 -3.00 28.48 -3.97
CA GLU A 118 -3.54 29.85 -4.02
C GLU A 118 -3.33 30.50 -5.40
N LYS A 119 -2.11 30.46 -5.93
CA LYS A 119 -1.75 31.03 -7.24
C LYS A 119 -2.49 30.36 -8.41
N THR A 120 -2.67 29.04 -8.34
CA THR A 120 -3.39 28.28 -9.37
C THR A 120 -4.89 28.54 -9.32
N VAL A 121 -5.51 28.61 -8.13
CA VAL A 121 -6.97 28.71 -8.02
C VAL A 121 -7.50 30.14 -8.16
N ILE A 122 -6.72 31.17 -7.83
CA ILE A 122 -7.12 32.57 -8.05
C ILE A 122 -7.30 32.83 -9.57
N GLY A 123 -8.42 33.47 -9.92
CA GLY A 123 -8.84 33.71 -11.31
C GLY A 123 -9.47 32.50 -12.01
N CYS A 124 -9.59 31.35 -11.33
CA CYS A 124 -10.39 30.22 -11.84
C CYS A 124 -11.87 30.36 -11.46
N PHE A 125 -12.73 29.61 -12.14
CA PHE A 125 -14.17 29.63 -11.91
C PHE A 125 -14.68 28.34 -11.26
N VAL A 126 -15.68 28.47 -10.40
CA VAL A 126 -16.34 27.35 -9.71
C VAL A 126 -17.85 27.43 -9.82
N ARG A 127 -18.48 26.25 -9.81
CA ARG A 127 -19.93 26.09 -9.74
C ARG A 127 -20.34 25.93 -8.28
N ILE A 128 -20.77 27.02 -7.65
CA ILE A 128 -21.12 27.05 -6.21
C ILE A 128 -22.62 26.77 -6.02
N GLY A 129 -22.95 25.83 -5.13
CA GLY A 129 -24.33 25.62 -4.67
C GLY A 129 -24.69 26.65 -3.61
N ILE A 130 -25.74 27.45 -3.84
CA ILE A 130 -26.16 28.52 -2.91
C ILE A 130 -27.28 28.04 -1.96
N GLY A 131 -28.01 27.00 -2.35
CA GLY A 131 -29.10 26.40 -1.58
C GLY A 131 -30.14 25.79 -2.53
N ASN A 132 -31.34 25.52 -2.01
CA ASN A 132 -32.45 25.01 -2.80
C ASN A 132 -33.56 26.07 -2.90
N TYR A 133 -34.14 26.21 -4.09
CA TYR A 133 -35.31 27.04 -4.34
C TYR A 133 -36.43 26.13 -4.86
N ASN A 134 -37.57 26.09 -4.16
CA ASN A 134 -38.70 25.20 -4.46
C ASN A 134 -38.27 23.73 -4.65
N GLY A 135 -37.38 23.24 -3.78
CA GLY A 135 -36.80 21.89 -3.84
C GLY A 135 -35.61 21.73 -4.79
N VAL A 136 -35.51 22.54 -5.85
CA VAL A 136 -34.44 22.44 -6.85
C VAL A 136 -33.14 23.09 -6.34
N PRO A 137 -31.98 22.40 -6.35
CA PRO A 137 -30.71 22.99 -5.95
C PRO A 137 -30.25 24.04 -6.98
N VAL A 138 -30.02 25.27 -6.51
CA VAL A 138 -29.63 26.41 -7.34
C VAL A 138 -28.11 26.63 -7.27
N TYR A 139 -27.48 26.57 -8.44
CA TYR A 139 -26.06 26.82 -8.63
C TYR A 139 -25.83 28.17 -9.29
N ARG A 140 -24.64 28.75 -9.07
CA ARG A 140 -24.16 29.91 -9.82
C ARG A 140 -22.69 29.74 -10.19
N VAL A 141 -22.29 30.42 -11.26
CA VAL A 141 -20.89 30.65 -11.60
C VAL A 141 -20.32 31.68 -10.63
N ALA A 142 -19.19 31.38 -9.99
CA ALA A 142 -18.43 32.35 -9.22
C ALA A 142 -16.94 32.28 -9.57
N GLU A 143 -16.30 33.45 -9.54
CA GLU A 143 -14.85 33.62 -9.69
C GLU A 143 -14.17 33.46 -8.33
N ILE A 144 -12.98 32.85 -8.30
CA ILE A 144 -12.16 32.76 -7.09
C ILE A 144 -11.24 33.98 -7.01
N CYS A 145 -11.45 34.85 -6.02
CA CYS A 145 -10.60 36.02 -5.81
C CYS A 145 -9.46 35.76 -4.81
N ASP A 146 -9.70 34.94 -3.78
CA ASP A 146 -8.75 34.74 -2.68
C ASP A 146 -8.97 33.38 -1.99
N VAL A 147 -7.97 32.91 -1.24
CA VAL A 147 -8.03 31.71 -0.39
C VAL A 147 -7.91 32.16 1.07
N CYS A 148 -8.84 31.71 1.93
CA CYS A 148 -8.86 32.09 3.35
C CYS A 148 -8.88 30.84 4.24
N GLU A 149 -8.19 30.86 5.38
CA GLU A 149 -8.40 29.84 6.42
C GLU A 149 -9.71 30.13 7.19
N THR A 150 -10.52 29.09 7.39
CA THR A 150 -11.74 29.14 8.18
C THR A 150 -11.52 28.52 9.56
N ALA A 151 -12.26 28.96 10.57
CA ALA A 151 -12.12 28.48 11.95
C ALA A 151 -12.59 27.02 12.16
N LYS A 152 -13.31 26.42 11.21
CA LYS A 152 -13.88 25.07 11.34
C LYS A 152 -13.27 24.13 10.30
N VAL A 153 -12.54 23.12 10.78
CA VAL A 153 -12.05 22.00 9.95
C VAL A 153 -13.26 21.18 9.46
N TYR A 154 -13.26 20.78 8.19
CA TYR A 154 -14.30 19.98 7.58
C TYR A 154 -13.71 18.90 6.65
N GLN A 155 -14.54 17.92 6.29
CA GLN A 155 -14.18 16.80 5.41
C GLN A 155 -14.36 17.19 3.94
N LEU A 156 -13.30 17.07 3.13
CA LEU A 156 -13.34 17.28 1.69
C LEU A 156 -12.96 15.97 0.98
N GLY A 157 -13.96 15.10 0.80
CA GLY A 157 -13.74 13.77 0.23
C GLY A 157 -12.90 12.93 1.19
N SER A 158 -11.76 12.44 0.71
CA SER A 158 -10.78 11.69 1.51
C SER A 158 -9.96 12.57 2.47
N THR A 159 -9.84 13.88 2.21
CA THR A 159 -8.99 14.79 2.98
C THR A 159 -9.79 15.59 4.02
N ARG A 160 -9.08 16.20 4.98
CA ARG A 160 -9.65 17.19 5.92
C ARG A 160 -8.95 18.52 5.69
N THR A 161 -9.70 19.61 5.69
CA THR A 161 -9.15 20.95 5.46
C THR A 161 -9.92 22.00 6.25
N ASN A 162 -9.26 23.12 6.54
CA ASN A 162 -9.88 24.34 7.04
C ASN A 162 -9.88 25.46 5.98
N LYS A 163 -9.23 25.27 4.83
CA LYS A 163 -9.17 26.27 3.75
C LYS A 163 -10.58 26.56 3.21
N GLY A 164 -10.82 27.77 2.75
CA GLY A 164 -12.06 28.24 2.13
C GLY A 164 -11.73 29.18 0.98
N LEU A 165 -12.66 29.34 0.03
CA LEU A 165 -12.46 30.23 -1.10
C LEU A 165 -13.31 31.48 -0.92
N ARG A 166 -12.71 32.65 -1.14
CA ARG A 166 -13.45 33.90 -1.31
C ARG A 166 -13.95 33.96 -2.75
N LEU A 167 -15.25 33.77 -2.90
CA LEU A 167 -15.92 33.69 -4.19
C LEU A 167 -16.65 34.99 -4.50
N LYS A 168 -16.45 35.49 -5.71
CA LYS A 168 -17.10 36.68 -6.24
C LYS A 168 -18.14 36.29 -7.29
N HIS A 169 -19.34 36.82 -7.12
CA HIS A 169 -20.45 36.69 -8.05
C HIS A 169 -21.04 38.08 -8.31
N GLY A 170 -20.51 38.75 -9.34
CA GLY A 170 -20.81 40.15 -9.61
C GLY A 170 -20.14 41.05 -8.57
N THR A 171 -20.95 41.88 -7.91
CA THR A 171 -20.53 42.70 -6.76
C THR A 171 -20.50 41.96 -5.43
N ASN A 172 -21.13 40.79 -5.33
CA ASN A 172 -21.21 40.04 -4.08
C ASN A 172 -19.97 39.17 -3.89
N GLU A 173 -19.25 39.39 -2.80
CA GLU A 173 -18.09 38.60 -2.40
C GLU A 173 -18.36 37.89 -1.08
N LYS A 174 -18.10 36.58 -1.01
CA LYS A 174 -18.33 35.78 0.21
C LYS A 174 -17.40 34.59 0.30
N VAL A 175 -16.97 34.24 1.51
CA VAL A 175 -16.17 33.03 1.76
C VAL A 175 -17.08 31.80 1.81
N PHE A 176 -16.75 30.77 1.01
CA PHE A 176 -17.41 29.48 0.98
C PHE A 176 -16.42 28.34 1.29
N ARG A 177 -16.93 27.27 1.89
CA ARG A 177 -16.19 26.01 2.05
C ARG A 177 -16.17 25.23 0.73
N LEU A 178 -15.08 24.51 0.47
CA LEU A 178 -14.87 23.73 -0.76
C LEU A 178 -15.89 22.60 -0.95
N GLU A 179 -16.58 22.20 0.12
CA GLU A 179 -17.64 21.17 0.09
C GLU A 179 -18.85 21.56 -0.79
N PHE A 180 -19.14 22.86 -0.93
CA PHE A 180 -20.28 23.39 -1.71
C PHE A 180 -20.00 23.51 -3.21
N ILE A 181 -18.77 23.20 -3.65
CA ILE A 181 -18.37 23.23 -5.05
C ILE A 181 -18.93 21.98 -5.76
N SER A 182 -19.64 22.20 -6.87
CA SER A 182 -20.18 21.11 -7.69
C SER A 182 -19.09 20.49 -8.57
N ASN A 183 -19.18 19.17 -8.78
CA ASN A 183 -18.34 18.48 -9.78
C ASN A 183 -18.84 18.68 -11.21
N GLN A 184 -20.10 19.06 -11.39
CA GLN A 184 -20.73 19.23 -12.71
C GLN A 184 -20.25 20.48 -13.44
N GLU A 185 -20.43 20.47 -14.76
CA GLU A 185 -20.16 21.61 -15.65
C GLU A 185 -21.17 22.74 -15.47
N PHE A 186 -20.83 23.92 -15.99
CA PHE A 186 -21.76 25.05 -16.04
C PHE A 186 -22.87 24.80 -17.06
N THR A 187 -24.12 25.01 -16.63
CA THR A 187 -25.28 24.99 -17.52
C THR A 187 -25.41 26.30 -18.30
N GLU A 188 -26.10 26.27 -19.44
CA GLU A 188 -26.32 27.47 -20.26
C GLU A 188 -27.07 28.57 -19.49
N SER A 189 -28.08 28.19 -18.71
CA SER A 189 -28.83 29.12 -17.85
C SER A 189 -27.98 29.75 -16.75
N GLU A 190 -26.95 29.06 -16.24
CA GLU A 190 -25.99 29.62 -15.28
C GLU A 190 -25.01 30.58 -15.96
N PHE A 191 -24.53 30.22 -17.16
CA PHE A 191 -23.59 31.04 -17.94
C PHE A 191 -24.23 32.33 -18.43
N VAL A 192 -25.47 32.29 -18.94
CA VAL A 192 -26.21 33.49 -19.38
C VAL A 192 -26.42 34.45 -18.21
N LYS A 193 -26.90 33.97 -17.06
CA LYS A 193 -27.07 34.79 -15.85
C LYS A 193 -25.75 35.40 -15.36
N TRP A 194 -24.65 34.66 -15.45
CA TRP A 194 -23.32 35.20 -15.12
C TRP A 194 -22.89 36.30 -16.10
N LYS A 195 -23.09 36.11 -17.40
CA LYS A 195 -22.76 37.11 -18.43
C LYS A 195 -23.60 38.38 -18.30
N GLU A 196 -24.90 38.25 -18.05
CA GLU A 196 -25.81 39.36 -17.70
C GLU A 196 -25.28 40.13 -16.48
N LEU A 197 -24.93 39.41 -15.41
CA LEU A 197 -24.41 39.99 -14.17
C LEU A 197 -23.07 40.71 -14.35
N CYS A 198 -22.15 40.17 -15.16
CA CYS A 198 -20.90 40.86 -15.52
C CYS A 198 -21.18 42.16 -16.28
N ASN A 199 -22.09 42.13 -17.25
CA ASN A 199 -22.48 43.31 -18.02
C ASN A 199 -23.16 44.38 -17.14
N THR A 200 -24.10 43.99 -16.27
CA THR A 200 -24.79 44.89 -15.33
C THR A 200 -23.81 45.56 -14.37
N ASN A 201 -22.83 44.81 -13.84
CA ASN A 201 -21.85 45.34 -12.88
C ASN A 201 -20.60 45.96 -13.54
N ARG A 202 -20.56 46.04 -14.89
CA ARG A 202 -19.39 46.50 -15.68
C ARG A 202 -18.08 45.80 -15.32
N ILE A 203 -18.15 44.53 -14.97
CA ILE A 203 -16.97 43.71 -14.69
C ILE A 203 -16.41 43.22 -16.03
N PRO A 204 -15.12 43.44 -16.35
CA PRO A 204 -14.55 42.94 -17.59
C PRO A 204 -14.67 41.41 -17.62
N LEU A 205 -15.07 40.86 -18.76
CA LEU A 205 -15.02 39.42 -18.96
C LEU A 205 -13.54 39.00 -19.04
N PRO A 206 -13.16 37.80 -18.57
CA PRO A 206 -11.80 37.32 -18.74
C PRO A 206 -11.46 37.18 -20.22
N THR A 207 -10.21 37.45 -20.55
CA THR A 207 -9.67 37.39 -21.91
C THR A 207 -9.30 35.95 -22.28
N LEU A 208 -9.25 35.64 -23.59
CA LEU A 208 -8.79 34.32 -24.04
C LEU A 208 -7.32 34.05 -23.69
N ASP A 209 -6.47 35.07 -23.63
CA ASP A 209 -5.06 34.94 -23.27
C ASP A 209 -4.91 34.55 -21.78
N GLU A 210 -5.63 35.22 -20.88
CA GLU A 210 -5.70 34.83 -19.46
C GLU A 210 -6.27 33.42 -19.26
N LEU A 211 -7.28 33.05 -20.06
CA LEU A 211 -7.83 31.69 -20.06
C LEU A 211 -6.78 30.66 -20.47
N GLU A 212 -6.00 30.91 -21.51
CA GLU A 212 -4.95 29.97 -21.94
C GLU A 212 -3.84 29.83 -20.88
N ILE A 213 -3.44 30.95 -20.26
CA ILE A 213 -2.50 30.96 -19.12
C ILE A 213 -3.07 30.11 -17.97
N LYS A 214 -4.32 30.34 -17.55
CA LYS A 214 -4.93 29.57 -16.45
C LYS A 214 -5.14 28.09 -16.79
N VAL A 215 -5.41 27.75 -18.04
CA VAL A 215 -5.44 26.34 -18.49
C VAL A 215 -4.05 25.69 -18.41
N LYS A 216 -2.96 26.44 -18.70
CA LYS A 216 -1.59 25.96 -18.50
C LYS A 216 -1.28 25.81 -17.00
N ASP A 217 -1.64 26.76 -16.16
CA ASP A 217 -1.48 26.69 -14.69
C ASP A 217 -2.16 25.45 -14.10
N ILE A 218 -3.41 25.17 -14.48
CA ILE A 218 -4.16 23.99 -14.00
C ILE A 218 -3.49 22.69 -14.46
N LYS A 219 -2.95 22.64 -15.68
CA LYS A 219 -2.22 21.47 -16.18
C LYS A 219 -0.89 21.28 -15.44
N ALA A 220 -0.15 22.36 -15.20
CA ALA A 220 1.09 22.35 -14.45
C ALA A 220 0.87 21.89 -12.99
N ALA A 221 -0.23 22.33 -12.34
CA ALA A 221 -0.59 21.87 -11.01
C ALA A 221 -1.04 20.40 -10.95
N LEU A 222 -1.62 19.85 -12.03
CA LEU A 222 -1.93 18.42 -12.12
C LEU A 222 -0.69 17.55 -12.36
N ALA A 223 0.29 18.07 -13.08
CA ALA A 223 1.56 17.41 -13.38
C ALA A 223 2.69 17.81 -12.39
N TYR A 224 2.33 18.42 -11.25
CA TYR A 224 3.31 18.90 -10.28
C TYR A 224 4.06 17.72 -9.65
N GLN A 225 5.39 17.74 -9.79
CA GLN A 225 6.26 16.80 -9.10
C GLN A 225 6.55 17.34 -7.71
N PHE A 226 6.09 16.62 -6.68
CA PHE A 226 6.33 16.99 -5.29
C PHE A 226 7.82 16.95 -4.96
N LYS A 227 8.35 18.03 -4.38
CA LYS A 227 9.65 18.00 -3.72
C LYS A 227 9.51 17.41 -2.31
N GLU A 228 10.63 16.97 -1.75
CA GLU A 228 10.70 16.47 -0.37
C GLU A 228 10.16 17.49 0.66
N GLU A 229 10.57 18.76 0.53
CA GLU A 229 10.06 19.89 1.32
C GLU A 229 8.52 20.04 1.24
N ASP A 230 7.94 19.85 0.05
CA ASP A 230 6.49 19.93 -0.15
C ASP A 230 5.78 18.74 0.49
N VAL A 231 6.36 17.53 0.38
CA VAL A 231 5.82 16.31 1.02
C VAL A 231 5.80 16.47 2.54
N GLU A 232 6.88 16.99 3.14
CA GLU A 232 6.90 17.31 4.58
C GLU A 232 5.81 18.31 4.96
N GLN A 233 5.63 19.40 4.20
CA GLN A 233 4.56 20.36 4.46
C GLN A 233 3.17 19.71 4.34
N ILE A 234 2.95 18.87 3.32
CA ILE A 234 1.70 18.13 3.11
C ILE A 234 1.42 17.19 4.28
N VAL A 235 2.42 16.47 4.79
CA VAL A 235 2.30 15.60 5.96
C VAL A 235 1.96 16.44 7.19
N ARG A 236 2.70 17.51 7.46
CA ARG A 236 2.51 18.43 8.60
C ARG A 236 1.11 19.08 8.60
N GLU A 237 0.62 19.52 7.45
CA GLU A 237 -0.75 20.04 7.28
C GLU A 237 -1.81 18.96 7.53
N LYS A 238 -1.61 17.73 7.02
CA LYS A 238 -2.55 16.62 7.23
C LYS A 238 -2.57 16.16 8.68
N GLU A 239 -1.44 16.13 9.36
CA GLU A 239 -1.32 15.80 10.78
C GLU A 239 -1.94 16.86 11.69
N ARG A 240 -1.79 18.16 11.38
CA ARG A 240 -2.44 19.28 12.10
C ARG A 240 -3.94 19.06 12.29
N PHE A 241 -4.62 18.44 11.33
CA PHE A 241 -6.07 18.18 11.35
C PHE A 241 -6.45 16.76 11.76
N LYS A 242 -5.48 15.94 12.21
CA LYS A 242 -5.66 14.53 12.53
C LYS A 242 -5.30 14.26 13.99
N THR A 243 -6.33 14.17 14.83
CA THR A 243 -6.16 13.95 16.29
C THR A 243 -5.52 12.61 16.63
N ASN A 244 -5.73 11.58 15.80
CA ASN A 244 -5.31 10.21 16.09
C ASN A 244 -4.32 9.70 15.02
N PRO A 245 -3.18 9.12 15.41
CA PRO A 245 -2.28 8.48 14.45
C PRO A 245 -2.97 7.27 13.80
N HIS A 246 -2.67 7.01 12.52
CA HIS A 246 -3.22 5.82 11.83
C HIS A 246 -2.50 4.55 12.22
N ASN A 247 -1.20 4.64 12.52
CA ASN A 247 -0.36 3.52 12.93
C ASN A 247 0.22 3.83 14.32
N TYR A 248 -0.42 3.27 15.35
CA TYR A 248 0.03 3.40 16.74
C TYR A 248 1.41 2.76 16.93
N ALA A 249 1.75 1.68 16.22
CA ALA A 249 3.06 1.04 16.31
C ALA A 249 4.18 1.95 15.78
N MET A 250 4.01 2.57 14.61
CA MET A 250 5.01 3.52 14.05
C MET A 250 5.17 4.77 14.93
N LYS A 251 4.09 5.30 15.51
CA LYS A 251 4.22 6.43 16.45
C LYS A 251 4.88 6.01 17.76
N LYS A 252 4.61 4.79 18.24
CA LYS A 252 5.29 4.20 19.40
C LYS A 252 6.79 4.01 19.14
N THR A 253 7.19 3.44 18.00
CA THR A 253 8.62 3.27 17.69
C THR A 253 9.36 4.59 17.53
N SER A 254 8.74 5.61 16.91
CA SER A 254 9.29 6.97 16.87
C SER A 254 9.48 7.53 18.28
N LEU A 255 8.44 7.55 19.12
CA LEU A 255 8.53 8.10 20.48
C LEU A 255 9.49 7.30 21.39
N MET A 256 9.60 5.98 21.22
CA MET A 256 10.61 5.18 21.92
C MET A 256 12.02 5.60 21.50
N LYS A 257 12.28 5.82 20.21
CA LYS A 257 13.55 6.34 19.73
C LYS A 257 13.81 7.76 20.25
N ASP A 258 12.83 8.66 20.15
CA ASP A 258 12.96 10.05 20.60
C ASP A 258 13.24 10.12 22.11
N ARG A 259 12.64 9.21 22.91
CA ARG A 259 12.95 9.03 24.34
C ARG A 259 14.40 8.60 24.54
N ASP A 260 14.85 7.58 23.81
CA ASP A 260 16.20 7.03 23.95
C ASP A 260 17.27 8.06 23.55
N ASP A 261 17.00 8.84 22.49
CA ASP A 261 17.82 9.98 22.05
C ASP A 261 17.82 11.11 23.10
N ALA A 262 16.66 11.46 23.67
CA ALA A 262 16.56 12.47 24.75
C ALA A 262 17.26 12.02 26.06
N GLN A 263 17.20 10.73 26.38
CA GLN A 263 17.86 10.12 27.52
C GLN A 263 19.38 10.10 27.33
N ALA A 264 19.87 9.77 26.12
CA ALA A 264 21.29 9.86 25.77
C ALA A 264 21.83 11.30 25.85
N LEU A 265 20.99 12.30 25.55
CA LEU A 265 21.29 13.73 25.70
C LEU A 265 21.11 14.25 27.14
N GLY A 266 20.66 13.42 28.09
CA GLY A 266 20.44 13.81 29.50
C GLY A 266 19.28 14.78 29.75
N LYS A 267 18.35 14.94 28.78
CA LYS A 267 17.23 15.90 28.87
C LYS A 267 16.02 15.30 29.59
N VAL A 268 16.11 15.23 30.92
CA VAL A 268 15.10 14.55 31.77
C VAL A 268 13.66 15.08 31.56
N GLU A 269 13.47 16.38 31.34
CA GLU A 269 12.14 16.98 31.13
C GLU A 269 11.47 16.50 29.82
N GLU A 270 12.23 16.40 28.73
CA GLU A 270 11.70 15.88 27.45
C GLU A 270 11.46 14.38 27.51
N VAL A 271 12.30 13.61 28.23
CA VAL A 271 12.06 12.18 28.48
C VAL A 271 10.70 11.97 29.16
N LEU A 272 10.41 12.67 30.26
CA LEU A 272 9.13 12.57 30.97
C LEU A 272 7.93 12.95 30.08
N ARG A 273 8.09 13.97 29.24
CA ARG A 273 7.05 14.40 28.29
C ARG A 273 6.77 13.35 27.22
N ILE A 274 7.81 12.71 26.70
CA ILE A 274 7.71 11.64 25.69
C ILE A 274 7.13 10.36 26.32
N GLU A 275 7.53 10.02 27.55
CA GLU A 275 6.95 8.90 28.31
C GLU A 275 5.46 9.10 28.59
N GLN A 276 5.04 10.32 28.96
CA GLN A 276 3.62 10.64 29.10
C GLN A 276 2.87 10.45 27.78
N GLN A 277 3.41 10.95 26.65
CA GLN A 277 2.81 10.75 25.32
C GLN A 277 2.76 9.28 24.88
N LEU A 278 3.74 8.48 25.29
CA LEU A 278 3.79 7.05 25.03
C LEU A 278 2.70 6.32 25.82
N SER A 279 2.56 6.61 27.11
CA SER A 279 1.49 6.07 27.98
C SER A 279 0.10 6.41 27.45
N ASP A 280 -0.13 7.67 27.09
CA ASP A 280 -1.34 8.19 26.46
C ASP A 280 -1.76 7.43 25.18
N LEU A 281 -0.76 7.01 24.39
CA LEU A 281 -0.97 6.25 23.15
C LEU A 281 -1.22 4.76 23.43
N GLU A 282 -0.54 4.19 24.42
CA GLU A 282 -0.75 2.80 24.84
C GLU A 282 -2.12 2.61 25.50
N GLU A 283 -2.57 3.55 26.34
CA GLU A 283 -3.92 3.51 26.93
C GLU A 283 -4.99 3.58 25.84
N ARG A 284 -4.85 4.49 24.85
CA ARG A 284 -5.77 4.59 23.72
C ARG A 284 -5.74 3.37 22.81
N ALA A 285 -4.56 2.78 22.58
CA ALA A 285 -4.43 1.54 21.81
C ALA A 285 -5.12 0.37 22.55
N ASN A 286 -4.87 0.21 23.85
CA ASN A 286 -5.51 -0.80 24.69
C ASN A 286 -7.03 -0.59 24.80
N HIS A 287 -7.52 0.66 24.83
CA HIS A 287 -8.95 0.94 24.82
C HIS A 287 -9.62 0.49 23.51
N LEU A 288 -9.01 0.81 22.36
CA LEU A 288 -9.48 0.38 21.05
C LEU A 288 -9.38 -1.14 20.87
N ASP A 289 -8.32 -1.75 21.36
CA ASP A 289 -8.16 -3.21 21.33
C ASP A 289 -9.21 -3.88 22.21
N LYS A 290 -9.39 -3.44 23.46
CA LYS A 290 -10.43 -3.94 24.38
C LYS A 290 -11.85 -3.85 23.81
N MET A 291 -12.15 -2.79 23.05
CA MET A 291 -13.44 -2.68 22.34
C MET A 291 -13.56 -3.76 21.25
N ARG A 292 -12.52 -3.97 20.44
CA ARG A 292 -12.49 -4.98 19.37
C ARG A 292 -12.48 -6.42 19.91
N THR A 293 -11.71 -6.67 20.96
CA THR A 293 -11.51 -7.98 21.55
C THR A 293 -12.60 -8.35 22.56
N SER A 294 -13.51 -7.44 22.91
CA SER A 294 -14.62 -7.72 23.85
C SER A 294 -15.41 -8.98 23.50
N THR A 295 -15.81 -9.17 22.23
CA THR A 295 -16.48 -10.38 21.73
C THR A 295 -15.53 -11.56 21.51
N ILE A 296 -14.26 -11.29 21.16
CA ILE A 296 -13.27 -12.31 20.78
C ILE A 296 -12.54 -12.90 22.00
N SER A 297 -12.53 -12.21 23.14
CA SER A 297 -11.79 -12.58 24.36
C SER A 297 -12.17 -13.97 24.87
N SER A 298 -13.46 -14.33 24.80
CA SER A 298 -13.96 -15.66 25.11
C SER A 298 -13.33 -16.75 24.25
N ILE A 299 -13.17 -16.49 22.95
CA ILE A 299 -12.57 -17.41 21.97
C ILE A 299 -11.05 -17.51 22.20
N SER A 300 -10.37 -16.39 22.44
CA SER A 300 -8.94 -16.36 22.77
C SER A 300 -8.62 -17.17 24.03
N TYR A 301 -9.46 -17.09 25.08
CA TYR A 301 -9.30 -17.88 26.30
C TYR A 301 -9.49 -19.38 26.06
N ILE A 302 -10.47 -19.77 25.25
CA ILE A 302 -10.68 -21.17 24.84
C ILE A 302 -9.48 -21.69 24.05
N ASN A 303 -8.96 -20.90 23.11
CA ASN A 303 -7.81 -21.27 22.28
C ASN A 303 -6.52 -21.39 23.09
N ASP A 304 -6.24 -20.46 24.01
CA ASP A 304 -5.07 -20.56 24.90
C ASP A 304 -5.18 -21.76 25.85
N ARG A 305 -6.38 -22.03 26.40
CA ARG A 305 -6.64 -23.24 27.21
C ARG A 305 -6.45 -24.53 26.42
N ASN A 306 -6.90 -24.58 25.17
CA ASN A 306 -6.70 -25.73 24.29
C ASN A 306 -5.23 -25.91 23.91
N ARG A 307 -4.50 -24.82 23.66
CA ARG A 307 -3.06 -24.84 23.38
C ARG A 307 -2.27 -25.35 24.59
N LYS A 308 -2.57 -24.86 25.80
CA LYS A 308 -1.97 -25.33 27.06
C LYS A 308 -2.26 -26.82 27.29
N ARG A 309 -3.51 -27.27 27.15
CA ARG A 309 -3.86 -28.69 27.28
C ARG A 309 -3.12 -29.56 26.28
N ASN A 310 -3.00 -29.13 25.02
CA ASN A 310 -2.25 -29.86 24.00
C ASN A 310 -0.74 -29.96 24.32
N VAL A 311 -0.16 -28.91 24.92
CA VAL A 311 1.24 -28.95 25.42
C VAL A 311 1.38 -29.91 26.60
N GLU A 312 0.50 -29.82 27.61
CA GLU A 312 0.51 -30.72 28.79
C GLU A 312 0.30 -32.19 28.39
N GLU A 313 -0.58 -32.45 27.43
CA GLU A 313 -0.86 -33.78 26.89
C GLU A 313 0.31 -34.32 26.06
N ALA A 314 0.96 -33.49 25.24
CA ALA A 314 2.19 -33.85 24.54
C ALA A 314 3.35 -34.13 25.50
N GLU A 315 3.58 -33.29 26.51
CA GLU A 315 4.60 -33.52 27.54
C GLU A 315 4.35 -34.82 28.32
N LYS A 316 3.09 -35.08 28.67
CA LYS A 316 2.69 -36.33 29.35
C LYS A 316 2.90 -37.56 28.46
N ALA A 317 2.54 -37.48 27.18
CA ALA A 317 2.75 -38.56 26.21
C ALA A 317 4.26 -38.86 26.04
N ILE A 318 5.10 -37.83 25.87
CA ILE A 318 6.56 -37.97 25.81
C ILE A 318 7.10 -38.63 27.09
N LEU A 319 6.61 -38.24 28.27
CA LEU A 319 7.05 -38.79 29.55
C LEU A 319 6.58 -40.24 29.76
N GLU A 320 5.43 -40.62 29.21
CA GLU A 320 4.90 -41.98 29.19
C GLU A 320 5.66 -42.88 28.20
N GLU A 321 5.99 -42.39 26.99
CA GLU A 321 6.90 -43.06 26.05
C GLU A 321 8.29 -43.28 26.67
N LEU A 322 8.84 -42.28 27.35
CA LEU A 322 10.10 -42.40 28.09
C LEU A 322 10.02 -43.38 29.27
N LYS A 323 8.83 -43.62 29.83
CA LYS A 323 8.59 -44.66 30.85
C LYS A 323 8.42 -46.05 30.24
N ALA A 324 7.72 -46.17 29.11
CA ALA A 324 7.56 -47.43 28.39
C ALA A 324 8.89 -47.93 27.78
N ASN A 325 9.70 -47.00 27.26
CA ASN A 325 11.04 -47.28 26.74
C ASN A 325 12.10 -47.48 27.86
N LYS A 326 11.80 -47.20 29.13
CA LYS A 326 12.64 -47.56 30.29
C LYS A 326 12.57 -49.06 30.59
N GLY A 327 13.21 -49.85 29.73
CA GLY A 327 13.49 -51.28 29.97
C GLY A 327 13.29 -52.20 28.76
N LYS A 328 12.67 -51.72 27.68
CA LYS A 328 12.49 -52.49 26.44
C LYS A 328 13.04 -51.73 25.26
N LYS A 329 14.05 -52.31 24.60
CA LYS A 329 14.54 -51.87 23.30
C LYS A 329 13.55 -52.37 22.24
N ILE A 330 12.49 -51.60 22.01
CA ILE A 330 11.53 -51.85 20.95
C ILE A 330 12.23 -51.50 19.62
N ASP A 331 12.35 -52.47 18.72
CA ASP A 331 13.00 -52.28 17.40
C ASP A 331 11.98 -51.58 16.48
N ASP A 332 11.97 -50.24 16.53
CA ASP A 332 11.01 -49.40 15.81
C ASP A 332 11.13 -49.58 14.28
N PRO A 333 10.07 -50.05 13.59
CA PRO A 333 10.09 -50.33 12.16
C PRO A 333 10.33 -49.08 11.27
N PHE A 334 10.20 -47.87 11.81
CA PHE A 334 10.49 -46.62 11.12
C PHE A 334 11.87 -46.03 11.45
N THR A 335 12.63 -46.62 12.39
CA THR A 335 14.02 -46.18 12.62
C THR A 335 14.92 -46.54 11.43
N ARG A 336 15.59 -45.52 10.89
CA ARG A 336 16.56 -45.71 9.80
C ARG A 336 17.77 -46.50 10.30
N ARG A 337 17.86 -47.77 9.93
CA ARG A 337 19.01 -48.64 10.24
C ARG A 337 20.29 -48.04 9.64
N SER A 338 21.27 -47.73 10.49
CA SER A 338 22.57 -47.22 10.05
C SER A 338 23.36 -48.34 9.36
N THR A 339 23.46 -48.27 8.03
CA THR A 339 24.25 -49.20 7.22
C THR A 339 25.66 -48.66 6.99
N LYS A 340 26.68 -49.45 7.34
CA LYS A 340 28.07 -49.13 6.97
C LYS A 340 28.36 -49.66 5.56
N PRO A 341 28.94 -48.87 4.64
CA PRO A 341 29.36 -49.36 3.34
C PRO A 341 30.39 -50.49 3.48
N CYS A 342 30.22 -51.57 2.71
CA CYS A 342 31.16 -52.69 2.70
C CYS A 342 31.49 -53.07 1.25
N MET A 343 32.76 -52.91 0.86
CA MET A 343 33.23 -53.21 -0.49
C MET A 343 33.47 -54.71 -0.64
N LYS A 344 32.62 -55.39 -1.42
CA LYS A 344 32.78 -56.81 -1.75
C LYS A 344 33.73 -56.99 -2.93
N PHE A 345 35.01 -57.26 -2.66
CA PHE A 345 35.94 -57.72 -3.69
C PHE A 345 35.71 -59.21 -4.01
N ARG A 346 35.38 -59.53 -5.26
CA ARG A 346 35.25 -60.92 -5.75
C ARG A 346 36.62 -61.57 -5.88
N ALA A 347 37.02 -62.39 -4.93
CA ALA A 347 38.06 -63.40 -5.15
C ALA A 347 37.53 -64.47 -6.13
N LYS A 348 38.36 -64.93 -7.08
CA LYS A 348 37.96 -65.93 -8.07
C LYS A 348 37.79 -67.32 -7.45
N THR A 349 36.90 -68.08 -8.05
CA THR A 349 36.44 -69.41 -7.67
C THR A 349 37.55 -70.47 -7.66
N ASN A 350 37.48 -71.39 -6.69
CA ASN A 350 37.78 -72.80 -6.92
C ASN A 350 36.67 -73.66 -6.29
N SER A 351 36.34 -74.77 -6.95
CA SER A 351 35.08 -75.50 -6.83
C SER A 351 35.14 -76.71 -5.90
N ALA A 352 34.10 -76.92 -5.07
CA ALA A 352 33.70 -78.25 -4.60
C ALA A 352 32.23 -78.30 -4.11
N VAL A 353 31.32 -78.73 -5.01
CA VAL A 353 30.19 -79.69 -4.85
C VAL A 353 29.05 -79.46 -3.82
N ASP A 354 27.84 -79.90 -4.24
CA ASP A 354 26.53 -80.06 -3.57
C ASP A 354 25.66 -78.83 -3.22
N GLY A 355 24.37 -78.77 -3.58
CA GLY A 355 23.56 -79.67 -4.43
C GLY A 355 22.09 -79.20 -4.62
N SER A 356 21.44 -79.59 -5.73
CA SER A 356 19.99 -79.42 -6.10
C SER A 356 19.36 -78.01 -5.92
N MET A 357 19.13 -77.19 -6.96
CA MET A 357 18.20 -77.32 -8.11
C MET A 357 16.72 -77.22 -7.66
N ALA A 358 16.09 -76.04 -7.58
CA ALA A 358 15.65 -75.07 -8.62
C ALA A 358 14.26 -75.37 -9.22
N SER A 359 13.36 -74.36 -9.21
CA SER A 359 12.36 -74.05 -10.25
C SER A 359 11.61 -72.73 -9.95
N GLU A 360 11.70 -71.79 -10.90
CA GLU A 360 10.74 -70.70 -11.14
C GLU A 360 9.49 -71.31 -11.87
N VAL A 361 8.35 -70.66 -12.20
CA VAL A 361 7.97 -69.23 -12.31
C VAL A 361 6.42 -69.07 -12.36
N GLU A 362 5.94 -67.83 -12.15
CA GLU A 362 4.67 -67.20 -12.57
C GLU A 362 3.26 -67.42 -11.95
N GLU A 363 2.43 -66.42 -12.24
CA GLU A 363 1.19 -65.99 -11.59
C GLU A 363 -0.10 -66.62 -12.17
N SER A 364 -1.18 -66.58 -11.39
CA SER A 364 -2.53 -66.32 -11.95
C SER A 364 -3.50 -65.78 -10.89
N LYS A 365 -4.45 -64.95 -11.33
CA LYS A 365 -5.53 -64.33 -10.54
C LYS A 365 -6.73 -65.27 -10.42
N THR A 366 -7.51 -65.15 -9.35
CA THR A 366 -8.98 -65.37 -9.40
C THR A 366 -9.70 -64.54 -8.33
N ASP A 367 -10.96 -64.24 -8.62
CA ASP A 367 -11.81 -63.29 -7.90
C ASP A 367 -12.47 -63.85 -6.62
N ALA A 368 -13.06 -62.94 -5.84
CA ALA A 368 -13.88 -63.25 -4.68
C ALA A 368 -15.38 -63.17 -5.03
N GLU A 369 -16.19 -64.09 -4.51
CA GLU A 369 -17.64 -63.95 -4.50
C GLU A 369 -18.30 -64.48 -3.21
N ILE A 370 -19.26 -63.69 -2.71
CA ILE A 370 -20.51 -64.08 -2.05
C ILE A 370 -20.44 -64.78 -0.67
N ASN A 371 -20.95 -64.07 0.34
CA ASN A 371 -22.14 -64.53 1.05
C ASN A 371 -22.95 -63.34 1.60
N ASP A 372 -24.26 -63.45 1.50
CA ASP A 372 -25.28 -62.43 1.81
C ASP A 372 -26.44 -63.11 2.57
N ILE A 373 -27.29 -62.31 3.27
CA ILE A 373 -28.68 -62.56 3.72
C ILE A 373 -29.00 -61.79 5.03
N LYS A 374 -29.78 -60.69 4.89
CA LYS A 374 -31.04 -60.31 5.60
C LYS A 374 -31.15 -60.55 7.12
N ASN A 375 -31.77 -59.70 7.95
CA ASN A 375 -32.62 -58.50 7.78
C ASN A 375 -32.50 -57.63 9.09
N ASP A 376 -33.29 -56.60 9.45
CA ASP A 376 -34.63 -56.13 9.03
C ASP A 376 -34.77 -54.58 9.15
N SER A 377 -35.94 -54.07 9.56
CA SER A 377 -36.46 -52.70 9.45
C SER A 377 -36.38 -51.80 10.71
N SER A 378 -36.29 -50.49 10.49
CA SER A 378 -37.37 -49.54 10.87
C SER A 378 -37.18 -48.18 10.19
N SER A 379 -38.23 -47.35 10.12
CA SER A 379 -38.39 -46.31 9.11
C SER A 379 -38.75 -44.91 9.65
N SER A 380 -38.29 -43.85 8.96
CA SER A 380 -38.95 -42.53 9.00
C SER A 380 -38.56 -41.61 7.83
N LYS A 381 -39.44 -41.62 6.81
CA LYS A 381 -39.82 -40.57 5.84
C LYS A 381 -38.84 -39.41 5.51
N SER A 382 -38.54 -39.36 4.21
CA SER A 382 -38.02 -38.23 3.43
C SER A 382 -38.77 -36.90 3.62
N ASN A 383 -38.02 -35.79 3.53
CA ASN A 383 -38.53 -34.57 2.90
C ASN A 383 -37.46 -34.03 1.94
N VAL A 384 -37.84 -33.74 0.69
CA VAL A 384 -36.93 -33.25 -0.36
C VAL A 384 -37.12 -31.75 -0.51
N MET A 385 -36.08 -30.95 -0.25
CA MET A 385 -35.98 -29.58 -0.76
C MET A 385 -34.57 -29.32 -1.30
N LYS A 386 -34.49 -28.38 -2.25
CA LYS A 386 -33.39 -28.22 -3.20
C LYS A 386 -32.26 -27.35 -2.65
N GLY A 387 -31.02 -27.73 -2.99
CA GLY A 387 -29.97 -26.81 -3.44
C GLY A 387 -29.35 -25.88 -2.41
N ASP A 388 -28.29 -26.38 -1.77
CA ASP A 388 -27.04 -25.68 -1.43
C ASP A 388 -27.13 -24.17 -1.11
N ASP A 389 -27.34 -23.86 0.16
CA ASP A 389 -26.77 -22.65 0.78
C ASP A 389 -25.72 -23.05 1.81
N LEU A 390 -24.44 -22.89 1.46
CA LEU A 390 -23.31 -23.21 2.34
C LEU A 390 -23.26 -22.31 3.59
N TYR A 391 -23.90 -21.13 3.57
CA TYR A 391 -23.86 -20.22 4.71
C TYR A 391 -24.80 -20.65 5.85
N ALA A 392 -25.92 -21.32 5.53
CA ALA A 392 -26.86 -21.82 6.53
C ALA A 392 -26.26 -22.89 7.47
N VAL A 393 -25.15 -23.52 7.09
CA VAL A 393 -24.41 -24.48 7.93
C VAL A 393 -23.69 -23.78 9.10
N HIS A 394 -23.45 -22.48 9.01
CA HIS A 394 -22.73 -21.69 10.04
C HIS A 394 -23.64 -20.82 10.91
N ASP A 395 -24.95 -20.81 10.63
CA ASP A 395 -25.94 -19.94 11.29
C ASP A 395 -26.67 -20.71 12.41
N PHE A 396 -25.93 -21.07 13.46
CA PHE A 396 -26.46 -21.75 14.65
C PHE A 396 -26.11 -21.02 15.95
N ASP A 397 -27.14 -20.47 16.59
CA ASP A 397 -27.04 -19.88 17.93
C ASP A 397 -26.77 -20.97 18.99
N ILE A 398 -25.67 -20.83 19.74
CA ILE A 398 -25.34 -21.71 20.86
C ILE A 398 -25.55 -20.98 22.19
N ASP A 399 -26.68 -21.25 22.85
CA ASP A 399 -26.97 -20.76 24.21
C ASP A 399 -26.08 -21.43 25.28
N LEU A 400 -24.85 -20.95 25.41
CA LEU A 400 -23.88 -21.40 26.42
C LEU A 400 -24.11 -20.74 27.78
N ASN A 401 -25.13 -21.22 28.49
CA ASN A 401 -25.36 -20.89 29.91
C ASN A 401 -24.27 -21.50 30.82
N ILE A 402 -23.12 -20.83 30.92
CA ILE A 402 -22.02 -21.20 31.81
C ILE A 402 -22.00 -20.28 33.03
N GLN A 403 -22.35 -20.81 34.20
CA GLN A 403 -22.17 -20.11 35.47
C GLN A 403 -20.67 -20.03 35.81
N LEU A 404 -20.14 -18.82 35.84
CA LEU A 404 -18.79 -18.54 36.34
C LEU A 404 -18.77 -18.69 37.88
N PRO A 405 -17.80 -19.41 38.47
CA PRO A 405 -17.52 -19.28 39.90
C PRO A 405 -16.97 -17.87 40.19
N ILE A 406 -17.41 -17.31 41.32
CA ILE A 406 -17.03 -15.98 41.82
C ILE A 406 -15.60 -16.00 42.37
#